data_AF-A0A7Y2FYE7-F1
#
_entry.id   AF-A0A7Y2FYE7-F1
#
_cell.length_a   1.000
_cell.length_b   1.000
_cell.length_c   1.000
_cell.angle_alpha   90.00
_cell.angle_beta   90.00
_cell.angle_gamma   90.00
#
_symmetry.space_group_name_H-M   'P 1'
#
loop_
_entity.id
_entity.type
_entity.pdbx_description
1 polymer ?
#
loop_
_entity_poly.entity_id
_entity_poly.type
_entity_poly.pdbx_seq_one_letter_code
_entity_poly.pdbx_strand_id
1 'polypeptide(L)'
;MIIDILCLGILAIGFWMGYSRGIIRTIFGILSIFFGLLIAFKFSPVTTNLLENLFKSSNPLIFLLGFVLTFVAIMLLIRLVAKGLEKFLQKIKLNILNKVAGGILLSMVFGIFFSVLLWFVDQAGVISPRAKADSMTYPILEDVPEASRELAEKVKPLFIEFWNDANEMIEQLGKDKNN
;
A
#
# COMPACT_ATOMS: atom_id res chain seq x y z
N MET A 1 -24.09 -17.38 -9.59
CA MET A 1 -23.87 -16.66 -10.86
C MET A 1 -23.55 -15.18 -10.67
N ILE A 2 -24.36 -14.37 -9.95
CA ILE A 2 -24.07 -12.92 -9.81
C ILE A 2 -22.72 -12.64 -9.13
N ILE A 3 -22.39 -13.41 -8.09
CA ILE A 3 -21.11 -13.33 -7.36
C ILE A 3 -19.93 -13.62 -8.31
N ASP A 4 -20.09 -14.60 -9.21
CA ASP A 4 -19.03 -14.99 -10.15
C ASP A 4 -18.76 -13.91 -11.20
N ILE A 5 -19.81 -13.25 -11.70
CA ILE A 5 -19.69 -12.15 -12.65
C ILE A 5 -18.99 -10.94 -12.00
N LEU A 6 -19.37 -10.61 -10.76
CA LEU A 6 -18.72 -9.53 -10.01
C LEU A 6 -17.26 -9.86 -9.72
N CYS A 7 -16.97 -11.08 -9.27
CA CYS A 7 -15.62 -11.56 -9.03
C CYS A 7 -14.77 -11.44 -10.30
N LEU A 8 -15.24 -12.00 -11.43
CA LEU A 8 -14.53 -11.95 -12.70
C LEU A 8 -14.27 -10.50 -13.15
N GLY A 9 -15.26 -9.61 -13.02
CA GLY A 9 -15.11 -8.20 -13.37
C GLY A 9 -14.03 -7.50 -12.54
N ILE A 10 -14.03 -7.71 -11.22
CA ILE A 10 -13.04 -7.11 -10.30
C ILE A 10 -11.64 -7.65 -10.59
N LEU A 11 -11.50 -8.97 -10.76
CA LEU A 11 -10.23 -9.60 -11.11
C LEU A 11 -9.71 -9.12 -12.47
N ALA A 12 -10.58 -8.99 -13.48
CA ALA A 12 -10.21 -8.49 -14.79
C ALA A 12 -9.72 -7.03 -14.74
N ILE A 13 -10.39 -6.16 -13.96
CA ILE A 13 -9.95 -4.77 -13.74
C ILE A 13 -8.58 -4.76 -13.05
N GLY A 14 -8.42 -5.53 -11.97
CA GLY A 14 -7.15 -5.66 -11.25
C GLY A 14 -6.04 -6.16 -12.18
N PHE A 15 -6.31 -7.19 -12.98
CA PHE A 15 -5.36 -7.72 -13.94
C PHE A 15 -4.98 -6.69 -15.00
N TRP A 16 -5.93 -6.00 -15.60
CA TRP A 16 -5.66 -4.98 -16.62
C TRP A 16 -4.82 -3.83 -16.07
N MET A 17 -5.19 -3.31 -14.90
CA MET A 17 -4.45 -2.24 -14.24
C MET A 17 -3.02 -2.68 -13.88
N GLY A 18 -2.86 -3.90 -13.37
CA GLY A 18 -1.56 -4.45 -12.99
C GLY A 18 -0.69 -4.76 -14.20
N TYR A 19 -1.28 -5.32 -15.25
CA TYR A 19 -0.62 -5.64 -16.52
C TYR A 19 -0.11 -4.39 -17.22
N SER A 20 -0.90 -3.32 -17.19
CA SER A 20 -0.52 -2.03 -17.77
C SER A 20 0.67 -1.38 -17.06
N ARG A 21 0.85 -1.65 -15.76
CA ARG A 21 1.90 -1.06 -14.92
C ARG A 21 3.16 -1.93 -14.82
N GLY A 22 3.04 -3.25 -14.92
CA GLY A 22 4.11 -4.20 -14.64
C GLY A 22 4.32 -4.45 -13.14
N ILE A 23 4.90 -5.60 -12.78
CA ILE A 23 5.03 -6.04 -11.39
C ILE A 23 5.87 -5.08 -10.55
N ILE A 24 6.99 -4.58 -11.09
CA ILE A 24 7.88 -3.67 -10.37
C ILE A 24 7.10 -2.42 -9.94
N ARG A 25 6.44 -1.76 -10.89
CA ARG A 25 5.72 -0.52 -10.60
C ARG A 25 4.49 -0.76 -9.70
N THR A 26 3.84 -1.91 -9.82
CA THR A 26 2.73 -2.30 -8.93
C THR A 26 3.20 -2.50 -7.49
N ILE A 27 4.26 -3.28 -7.26
CA ILE A 27 4.83 -3.52 -5.92
C ILE A 27 5.28 -2.21 -5.30
N PHE A 28 6.12 -1.45 -6.00
CA PHE A 28 6.60 -0.16 -5.49
C PHE A 28 5.45 0.84 -5.32
N GLY A 29 4.42 0.82 -6.15
CA GLY A 29 3.23 1.67 -5.96
C GLY A 29 2.50 1.38 -4.65
N ILE A 30 2.29 0.10 -4.33
CA ILE A 30 1.62 -0.33 -3.09
C ILE A 30 2.50 -0.03 -1.88
N LEU A 31 3.78 -0.39 -1.95
CA LEU A 31 4.69 -0.35 -0.80
C LEU A 31 5.33 1.01 -0.55
N SER A 32 5.46 1.87 -1.58
CA SER A 32 6.17 3.15 -1.46
C SER A 32 5.56 4.09 -0.45
N ILE A 33 4.23 4.10 -0.30
CA ILE A 33 3.57 4.97 0.67
C ILE A 33 3.93 4.52 2.09
N PHE A 34 3.78 3.23 2.40
CA PHE A 34 4.08 2.68 3.72
C PHE A 34 5.56 2.83 4.10
N PHE A 35 6.48 2.33 3.27
CA PHE A 35 7.91 2.44 3.57
C PHE A 35 8.41 3.87 3.45
N GLY A 36 7.90 4.65 2.50
CA GLY A 36 8.26 6.04 2.35
C GLY A 36 7.97 6.84 3.61
N LEU A 37 6.84 6.56 4.25
CA LEU A 37 6.40 7.23 5.47
C LEU A 37 7.21 6.80 6.69
N LEU A 38 7.41 5.49 6.90
CA LEU A 38 8.27 4.96 7.96
C LEU A 38 9.71 5.50 7.87
N ILE A 39 10.30 5.44 6.68
CA ILE A 39 11.66 5.97 6.46
C ILE A 39 11.66 7.49 6.64
N ALA A 40 10.61 8.20 6.21
CA ALA A 40 10.54 9.64 6.38
C ALA A 40 10.49 10.04 7.85
N PHE A 41 9.73 9.36 8.71
CA PHE A 41 9.74 9.65 10.14
C PHE A 41 11.13 9.47 10.75
N LYS A 42 11.83 8.41 10.37
CA LYS A 42 13.17 8.14 10.89
C LYS A 42 14.23 9.15 10.41
N PHE A 43 14.11 9.65 9.19
CA PHE A 43 15.09 10.55 8.58
C PHE A 43 14.69 12.04 8.64
N SER A 44 13.46 12.36 9.01
CA SER A 44 12.99 13.74 9.13
C SER A 44 13.80 14.56 10.14
N PRO A 45 14.25 14.04 11.31
CA PRO A 45 15.02 14.86 12.26
C PRO A 45 16.33 15.34 11.65
N VAL A 46 16.96 14.54 10.78
CA VAL A 46 18.18 14.94 10.06
C VAL A 46 17.92 16.13 9.15
N THR A 47 16.80 16.09 8.41
CA THR A 47 16.44 17.17 7.49
C THR A 47 15.98 18.42 8.25
N THR A 48 15.23 18.24 9.35
CA THR A 48 14.83 19.32 10.25
C THR A 48 16.05 20.04 10.80
N ASN A 49 17.02 19.33 11.37
CA ASN A 49 18.25 19.94 11.91
C ASN A 49 19.02 20.75 10.85
N LEU A 50 19.06 20.27 9.60
CA LEU A 50 19.65 21.03 8.51
C LEU A 50 18.88 22.33 8.23
N LEU A 51 17.55 22.27 8.20
CA LEU A 51 16.70 23.44 7.97
C LEU A 51 16.77 24.45 9.13
N GLU A 52 16.78 23.98 10.37
CA GLU A 52 16.91 24.84 11.56
C GLU A 52 18.22 25.63 11.52
N ASN A 53 19.32 24.98 11.15
CA ASN A 53 20.62 25.64 10.98
C ASN A 53 20.62 26.66 9.83
N LEU A 54 19.92 26.37 8.73
CA LEU A 54 19.83 27.25 7.57
C LEU A 54 18.95 28.48 7.84
N PHE A 55 17.80 28.29 8.49
CA PHE A 55 16.84 29.36 8.77
C PHE A 55 17.05 30.03 10.12
N LYS A 56 17.95 29.50 10.97
CA LYS A 56 18.21 29.95 12.35
C LYS A 56 16.93 30.07 13.18
N SER A 57 16.03 29.11 13.02
CA SER A 57 14.72 29.09 13.67
C SER A 57 14.40 27.65 14.07
N SER A 58 13.84 27.48 15.26
CA SER A 58 13.34 26.22 15.79
C SER A 58 11.81 26.19 15.80
N ASN A 59 11.19 26.82 14.79
CA ASN A 59 9.73 26.84 14.71
C ASN A 59 9.22 25.41 14.42
N PRO A 60 8.16 24.91 15.09
CA PRO A 60 7.59 23.59 14.81
C PRO A 60 7.19 23.38 13.33
N LEU A 61 6.92 24.44 12.57
CA LEU A 61 6.71 24.37 11.12
C LEU A 61 7.93 23.88 10.34
N ILE A 62 9.15 24.12 10.85
CA ILE A 62 10.40 23.65 10.23
C ILE A 62 10.52 22.13 10.36
N PHE A 63 10.09 21.56 11.49
CA PHE A 63 10.04 20.12 11.66
C PHE A 63 9.04 19.45 10.69
N LEU A 64 7.84 20.03 10.56
CA LEU A 64 6.86 19.57 9.55
C LEU A 64 7.43 19.66 8.13
N LEU A 65 8.11 20.76 7.81
CA LEU A 65 8.75 20.94 6.51
C LEU A 65 9.86 19.91 6.29
N GLY A 66 10.68 19.64 7.30
CA GLY A 66 11.73 18.61 7.27
C GLY A 66 11.15 17.25 6.93
N PHE A 67 10.09 16.84 7.61
CA PHE A 67 9.37 15.61 7.31
C PHE A 67 8.82 15.55 5.88
N VAL A 68 8.11 16.60 5.43
CA VAL A 68 7.55 16.64 4.07
C VAL A 68 8.65 16.55 3.01
N LEU A 69 9.77 17.27 3.20
CA LEU A 69 10.91 17.23 2.28
C LEU A 69 11.56 15.85 2.27
N THR A 70 11.79 15.24 3.44
CA THR A 70 12.33 13.88 3.54
C THR A 70 11.41 12.87 2.83
N PHE A 71 10.11 12.93 3.08
CA PHE A 71 9.13 12.06 2.44
C PHE A 71 9.13 12.20 0.92
N VAL A 72 9.12 13.43 0.39
CA VAL A 72 9.19 13.67 -1.05
C VAL A 72 10.50 13.14 -1.63
N ALA A 73 11.64 13.38 -0.97
CA ALA A 73 12.93 12.87 -1.42
C ALA A 73 12.97 11.34 -1.48
N ILE A 74 12.47 10.66 -0.45
CA ILE A 74 12.38 9.19 -0.42
C ILE A 74 11.45 8.68 -1.52
N MET A 75 10.28 9.30 -1.71
CA MET A 75 9.34 8.93 -2.77
C MET A 75 9.96 9.07 -4.16
N LEU A 76 10.76 10.12 -4.39
CA LEU A 76 11.51 10.28 -5.64
C LEU A 76 12.56 9.17 -5.81
N LEU A 77 13.34 8.86 -4.77
CA LEU A 77 14.33 7.78 -4.81
C LEU A 77 13.69 6.42 -5.12
N ILE A 78 12.59 6.08 -4.44
CA ILE A 78 11.86 4.84 -4.67
C ILE A 78 11.39 4.75 -6.13
N ARG A 79 10.82 5.84 -6.68
CA ARG A 79 10.38 5.89 -8.08
C ARG A 79 11.54 5.75 -9.06
N LEU A 80 12.69 6.35 -8.78
CA LEU A 80 13.89 6.22 -9.61
C LEU A 80 14.39 4.77 -9.64
N VAL A 81 14.46 4.12 -8.48
CA VAL A 81 14.85 2.70 -8.37
C VAL A 81 13.86 1.82 -9.14
N ALA A 82 12.55 2.00 -8.92
CA ALA A 82 11.51 1.24 -9.63
C ALA A 82 11.64 1.39 -11.16
N LYS A 83 11.85 2.62 -11.65
CA LYS A 83 12.04 2.89 -13.08
C LYS A 83 13.33 2.25 -13.63
N GLY A 84 14.39 2.22 -12.84
CA GLY A 84 15.64 1.56 -13.20
C GLY A 84 15.47 0.04 -13.36
N LEU A 85 14.83 -0.59 -12.38
CA LEU A 85 14.50 -2.03 -12.41
C LEU A 85 13.56 -2.37 -13.57
N GLU A 86 12.54 -1.55 -13.81
CA GLU A 86 11.60 -1.72 -14.93
C GLU A 86 12.34 -1.72 -16.28
N LYS A 87 13.25 -0.77 -16.49
CA LYS A 87 14.11 -0.72 -17.69
C LYS A 87 15.02 -1.94 -17.81
N PHE A 88 15.54 -2.44 -16.69
CA PHE A 88 16.38 -3.63 -16.69
C PHE A 88 15.60 -4.86 -17.18
N LEU A 89 14.38 -5.08 -16.66
CA LEU A 89 13.52 -6.18 -17.11
C LEU A 89 13.16 -6.10 -18.61
N GLN A 90 12.99 -4.88 -19.12
CA GLN A 90 12.75 -4.66 -20.54
C GLN A 90 13.97 -5.06 -21.39
N LYS A 91 15.20 -4.78 -20.93
CA LYS A 91 16.43 -5.15 -21.66
C LYS A 91 16.62 -6.66 -21.79
N ILE A 92 16.25 -7.43 -20.76
CA ILE A 92 16.37 -8.89 -20.75
C ILE A 92 15.16 -9.60 -21.41
N LYS A 93 14.33 -8.87 -22.17
CA LYS A 93 13.12 -9.38 -22.84
C LYS A 93 12.07 -10.01 -21.91
N LEU A 94 12.14 -9.79 -20.60
CA LEU A 94 11.15 -10.25 -19.61
C LEU A 94 9.96 -9.30 -19.46
N ASN A 95 9.70 -8.44 -20.43
CA ASN A 95 8.63 -7.45 -20.35
C ASN A 95 7.24 -8.09 -20.25
N ILE A 96 6.98 -9.18 -20.99
CA ILE A 96 5.70 -9.89 -20.93
C ILE A 96 5.51 -10.49 -19.54
N LEU A 97 6.53 -11.17 -19.01
CA LEU A 97 6.48 -11.74 -17.67
C LEU A 97 6.29 -10.66 -16.61
N ASN A 98 6.98 -9.52 -16.72
CA ASN A 98 6.81 -8.36 -15.85
C ASN A 98 5.36 -7.85 -15.85
N LYS A 99 4.73 -7.74 -17.02
CA LYS A 99 3.34 -7.30 -17.15
C LYS A 99 2.36 -8.35 -16.59
N VAL A 100 2.48 -9.61 -17.00
CA VAL A 100 1.60 -10.69 -16.53
C VAL A 100 1.69 -10.83 -15.01
N ALA A 101 2.89 -10.85 -14.44
CA ALA A 101 3.07 -10.92 -12.99
C ALA A 101 2.47 -9.71 -12.28
N GLY A 102 2.54 -8.52 -12.88
CA GLY A 102 1.87 -7.32 -12.35
C GLY A 102 0.35 -7.43 -12.37
N GLY A 103 -0.22 -8.00 -13.43
CA GLY A 103 -1.65 -8.27 -13.54
C GLY A 103 -2.12 -9.28 -12.50
N ILE A 104 -1.42 -10.42 -12.38
CA ILE A 104 -1.72 -11.45 -11.37
C ILE A 104 -1.66 -10.85 -9.97
N LEU A 105 -0.59 -10.11 -9.64
CA LEU A 105 -0.45 -9.49 -8.33
C LEU A 105 -1.62 -8.57 -7.99
N LEU A 106 -1.97 -7.64 -8.88
CA LEU A 106 -3.04 -6.69 -8.59
C LEU A 106 -4.43 -7.33 -8.61
N SER A 107 -4.64 -8.34 -9.45
CA SER A 107 -5.84 -9.18 -9.43
C SER A 107 -6.00 -9.90 -8.10
N MET A 108 -4.93 -10.47 -7.54
CA MET A 108 -4.98 -11.12 -6.21
C MET A 108 -5.32 -10.11 -5.11
N VAL A 109 -4.67 -8.93 -5.13
CA VAL A 109 -4.97 -7.86 -4.15
C VAL A 109 -6.45 -7.46 -4.23
N PHE A 110 -6.98 -7.24 -5.43
CA PHE A 110 -8.39 -6.88 -5.62
C PHE A 110 -9.33 -8.01 -5.23
N GLY A 111 -8.95 -9.27 -5.51
CA GLY A 111 -9.69 -10.45 -5.07
C GLY A 111 -9.78 -10.57 -3.56
N ILE A 112 -8.70 -10.29 -2.83
CA ILE A 112 -8.70 -10.25 -1.36
C ILE A 112 -9.65 -9.16 -0.85
N PHE A 113 -9.57 -7.95 -1.40
CA PHE A 113 -10.50 -6.87 -1.01
C PHE A 113 -11.96 -7.24 -1.28
N PHE A 114 -12.25 -7.85 -2.44
CA PHE A 114 -13.59 -8.31 -2.77
C PHE A 114 -14.08 -9.40 -1.84
N SER A 115 -13.22 -10.39 -1.52
CA SER A 115 -13.53 -11.45 -0.56
C SER A 115 -13.88 -10.90 0.81
N VAL A 116 -13.05 -9.99 1.35
CA VAL A 116 -13.32 -9.37 2.66
C VAL A 116 -14.64 -8.60 2.64
N LEU A 117 -14.90 -7.84 1.58
CA LEU A 117 -16.17 -7.12 1.42
C LEU A 117 -17.36 -8.08 1.33
N LEU A 118 -17.23 -9.17 0.56
CA LEU A 118 -18.26 -10.19 0.39
C LEU A 118 -18.59 -10.86 1.72
N TRP A 119 -17.57 -11.18 2.53
CA TRP A 119 -17.74 -11.71 3.88
C TRP A 119 -18.53 -10.74 4.78
N PHE A 120 -18.23 -9.44 4.76
CA PHE A 120 -19.01 -8.45 5.53
C PHE A 120 -20.47 -8.38 5.07
N VAL A 121 -20.71 -8.34 3.75
CA VAL A 121 -22.06 -8.31 3.17
C VAL A 121 -22.83 -9.58 3.51
N ASP A 122 -22.14 -10.72 3.57
CA ASP A 122 -22.72 -11.98 3.99
C ASP A 122 -23.13 -11.99 5.47
N GLN A 123 -22.23 -11.56 6.35
CA GLN A 123 -22.51 -11.43 7.79
C GLN A 123 -23.66 -10.45 8.07
N ALA A 124 -23.87 -9.47 7.21
CA ALA A 124 -25.01 -8.55 7.28
C ALA A 124 -26.35 -9.19 6.82
N GLY A 125 -26.35 -10.45 6.39
CA GLY A 125 -27.55 -11.18 5.95
C GLY A 125 -28.08 -10.75 4.57
N VAL A 126 -27.27 -10.02 3.79
CA VAL A 126 -27.69 -9.49 2.48
C VAL A 126 -27.65 -10.55 1.39
N ILE A 127 -26.78 -11.56 1.52
CA ILE A 127 -26.60 -12.60 0.50
C ILE A 127 -27.57 -13.76 0.73
N SER A 128 -28.49 -13.97 -0.22
CA SER A 128 -29.41 -15.10 -0.15
C SER A 128 -28.68 -16.46 -0.24
N PRO A 129 -29.16 -17.53 0.45
CA PRO A 129 -28.58 -18.87 0.35
C PRO A 129 -28.50 -19.41 -1.09
N ARG A 130 -29.49 -19.05 -1.91
CA ARG A 130 -29.51 -19.41 -3.35
C ARG A 130 -28.35 -18.77 -4.11
N ALA A 131 -28.05 -17.50 -3.86
CA ALA A 131 -26.94 -16.80 -4.51
C ALA A 131 -25.57 -17.42 -4.18
N LYS A 132 -25.41 -17.97 -2.97
CA LYS A 132 -24.22 -18.73 -2.56
C LYS A 132 -24.13 -20.07 -3.28
N ALA A 133 -25.21 -20.85 -3.24
CA ALA A 133 -25.26 -22.18 -3.85
C ALA A 133 -25.05 -22.13 -5.37
N ASP A 134 -25.54 -21.07 -6.03
CA ASP A 134 -25.39 -20.87 -7.46
C ASP A 134 -23.99 -20.33 -7.85
N SER A 135 -23.06 -20.12 -6.91
CA SER A 135 -21.73 -19.54 -7.16
C SER A 135 -20.60 -20.56 -7.04
N MET A 136 -19.73 -20.57 -8.06
CA MET A 136 -18.51 -21.38 -8.05
C MET A 136 -17.35 -20.69 -7.33
N THR A 137 -17.35 -19.36 -7.31
CA THR A 137 -16.28 -18.55 -6.71
C THR A 137 -16.49 -18.31 -5.23
N TYR A 138 -17.73 -18.34 -4.74
CA TYR A 138 -18.05 -18.08 -3.33
C TYR A 138 -17.26 -18.97 -2.34
N PRO A 139 -17.17 -20.32 -2.51
CA PRO A 139 -16.42 -21.16 -1.58
C PRO A 139 -14.94 -20.77 -1.46
N ILE A 140 -14.31 -20.38 -2.57
CA ILE A 140 -12.92 -19.94 -2.58
C ILE A 140 -12.78 -18.58 -1.88
N LEU A 141 -13.73 -17.67 -2.11
CA LEU A 141 -13.71 -16.32 -1.56
C LEU A 141 -14.04 -16.27 -0.06
N GLU A 142 -14.77 -17.25 0.47
CA GLU A 142 -15.14 -17.32 1.89
C GLU A 142 -13.94 -17.70 2.79
N ASP A 143 -12.98 -18.47 2.26
CA ASP A 143 -11.77 -18.89 2.98
C ASP A 143 -10.64 -17.85 2.94
N VAL A 144 -10.66 -16.95 1.96
CA VAL A 144 -9.63 -15.92 1.75
C VAL A 144 -9.44 -14.97 2.94
N PRO A 145 -10.47 -14.54 3.71
CA PRO A 145 -10.28 -13.72 4.90
C PRO A 145 -9.43 -14.44 5.95
N GLU A 146 -9.60 -15.75 6.12
CA GLU A 146 -8.79 -16.54 7.03
C GLU A 146 -7.35 -16.69 6.53
N ALA A 147 -7.15 -16.99 5.24
CA ALA A 147 -5.83 -17.01 4.62
C ALA A 147 -5.10 -15.65 4.72
N SER A 148 -5.85 -14.54 4.71
CA SER A 148 -5.29 -13.20 4.85
C SER A 148 -4.84 -12.85 6.29
N ARG A 149 -5.27 -13.62 7.31
CA ARG A 149 -4.89 -13.38 8.71
C ARG A 149 -3.39 -13.51 8.93
N GLU A 150 -2.73 -14.48 8.30
CA GLU A 150 -1.28 -14.63 8.42
C GLU A 150 -0.53 -13.41 7.87
N LEU A 151 -1.01 -12.86 6.75
CA LEU A 151 -0.46 -11.64 6.19
C LEU A 151 -0.75 -10.45 7.11
N ALA A 152 -1.95 -10.36 7.67
CA ALA A 152 -2.31 -9.30 8.61
C ALA A 152 -1.41 -9.32 9.85
N GLU A 153 -1.15 -10.48 10.46
CA GLU A 153 -0.25 -10.59 11.61
C GLU A 153 1.21 -10.23 11.26
N LYS A 154 1.68 -10.56 10.05
CA LYS A 154 3.02 -10.14 9.58
C LYS A 154 3.13 -8.64 9.35
N VAL A 155 2.06 -7.98 8.92
CA VAL A 155 2.06 -6.53 8.61
C VAL A 155 1.69 -5.68 9.83
N LYS A 156 0.97 -6.24 10.81
CA LYS A 156 0.63 -5.61 12.10
C LYS A 156 1.79 -4.85 12.78
N PRO A 157 3.01 -5.40 12.93
CA PRO A 157 4.10 -4.66 13.55
C PRO A 157 4.46 -3.38 12.78
N LEU A 158 4.42 -3.39 11.44
CA LEU A 158 4.67 -2.20 10.61
C LEU A 158 3.62 -1.11 10.84
N PHE A 159 2.35 -1.50 11.02
CA PHE A 159 1.29 -0.55 11.36
C PHE A 159 1.47 0.06 12.76
N ILE A 160 1.89 -0.75 13.74
CA ILE A 160 2.16 -0.28 15.10
C ILE A 160 3.34 0.69 15.11
N GLU A 161 4.43 0.36 14.40
CA GLU A 161 5.60 1.24 14.24
C GLU A 161 5.19 2.57 13.60
N PHE A 162 4.44 2.52 12.49
CA PHE A 162 3.90 3.72 11.84
C PHE A 162 3.05 4.58 12.79
N TRP A 163 2.17 3.97 13.59
CA TRP A 163 1.33 4.69 14.54
C TRP A 163 2.16 5.37 15.63
N ASN A 164 3.18 4.69 16.13
CA ASN A 164 4.07 5.24 17.15
C ASN A 164 4.87 6.43 16.60
N ASP A 165 5.50 6.28 15.43
CA ASP A 165 6.26 7.36 14.79
C ASP A 165 5.40 8.59 14.49
N ALA A 166 4.16 8.36 14.03
CA ALA A 166 3.21 9.44 13.78
C ALA A 166 2.84 10.19 15.06
N ASN A 167 2.62 9.48 16.17
CA ASN A 167 2.31 10.11 17.46
C ASN A 167 3.50 10.88 18.01
N GLU A 168 4.71 10.34 17.92
CA GLU A 168 5.92 11.06 18.33
C GLU A 168 6.08 12.38 17.56
N MET A 169 5.85 12.35 16.25
CA MET A 169 5.86 13.55 15.41
C MET A 169 4.81 14.58 15.89
N ILE A 170 3.59 14.15 16.19
CA ILE A 170 2.52 15.03 16.68
C ILE A 170 2.87 15.61 18.06
N GLU A 171 3.43 14.81 18.97
CA GLU A 171 3.86 15.26 20.28
C GLU A 171 4.97 16.31 20.20
N GLN A 172 5.95 16.13 19.30
CA GLN A 172 7.01 17.12 19.07
C GLN A 172 6.43 18.46 18.60
N LEU A 173 5.47 18.44 17.66
CA LEU A 173 4.74 19.63 17.22
C LEU A 173 3.91 20.30 18.34
N GLY A 174 3.40 19.50 19.29
CA GLY A 174 2.63 19.98 20.43
C GLY A 174 3.49 20.58 21.55
N LYS A 175 4.66 19.99 21.84
CA LYS A 175 5.58 20.46 22.89
C LYS A 175 6.18 21.83 22.57
N ASP A 176 6.49 22.09 21.30
CA ASP A 176 7.03 23.37 20.83
C ASP A 176 6.04 24.55 20.86
N LYS A 177 4.73 24.30 21.07
CA LYS A 177 3.73 25.36 21.24
C LYS A 177 3.60 25.89 22.68
N ASN A 178 4.12 25.16 23.67
CA ASN A 178 3.96 25.46 25.10
C ASN A 178 5.24 25.98 25.76
N ASN A 179 6.25 26.35 24.97
CA ASN A 179 7.48 26.99 25.39
C ASN A 179 7.68 28.28 24.57
#